data_AF-A0AAW9J974-F1
#
_entry.id   AF-A0AAW9J974-F1
#
_cell.length_a   1.000
_cell.length_b   1.000
_cell.length_c   1.000
_cell.angle_alpha   90.00
_cell.angle_beta   90.00
_cell.angle_gamma   90.00
#
_symmetry.space_group_name_H-M   'P 1'
#
loop_
_entity.id
_entity.type
_entity.pdbx_description
1 polymer ?
#
loop_
_entity_poly.entity_id
_entity_poly.type
_entity_poly.pdbx_seq_one_letter_code
_entity_poly.pdbx_strand_id
1 'polypeptide(L)'
;VPYENAENFGIKTLFNKTNIDISKINTVGILVGPEGGFESDEINKLKENGAYIVTLGSRILRTETAGFVATSLVQYELGDLGGN
;
A
#
# COMPACT_ATOMS: atom_id res chain seq x y z
N VAL A 1 3.68 -1.25 0.18
CA VAL A 1 4.28 -1.22 -1.18
C VAL A 1 3.20 -1.58 -2.17
N PRO A 2 2.68 -0.60 -2.94
CA PRO A 2 1.89 -0.88 -4.12
C PRO A 2 2.69 -1.71 -5.12
N TYR A 3 2.14 -2.83 -5.59
CA TYR A 3 2.80 -3.69 -6.57
C TYR A 3 1.81 -4.13 -7.65
N GLU A 4 2.21 -3.99 -8.91
CA GLU A 4 1.40 -4.22 -10.10
C GLU A 4 0.96 -5.68 -10.26
N ASN A 5 1.77 -6.63 -9.80
CA ASN A 5 1.44 -8.06 -9.83
C ASN A 5 0.80 -8.56 -8.52
N ALA A 6 0.49 -7.66 -7.58
CA ALA A 6 -0.27 -8.03 -6.38
C ALA A 6 -1.76 -8.17 -6.75
N GLU A 7 -2.37 -9.26 -6.28
CA GLU A 7 -3.80 -9.53 -6.50
C GLU A 7 -4.51 -9.78 -5.17
N ASN A 8 -5.81 -9.44 -5.14
CA ASN A 8 -6.74 -9.82 -4.07
C ASN A 8 -6.41 -9.31 -2.64
N PHE A 9 -5.34 -8.54 -2.46
CA PHE A 9 -4.93 -7.97 -1.17
C PHE A 9 -4.63 -6.47 -1.31
N GLY A 10 -5.62 -5.62 -1.06
CA GLY A 10 -5.50 -4.16 -1.13
C GLY A 10 -5.34 -3.51 0.24
N ILE A 11 -5.20 -2.18 0.27
CA ILE A 11 -5.06 -1.39 1.50
C ILE A 11 -6.24 -1.58 2.46
N LYS A 12 -7.48 -1.56 1.95
CA LYS A 12 -8.67 -1.87 2.75
C LYS A 12 -8.60 -3.26 3.38
N THR A 13 -8.16 -4.26 2.61
CA THR A 13 -8.00 -5.63 3.11
C THR A 13 -6.91 -5.71 4.18
N LEU A 14 -5.81 -4.98 4.01
CA LEU A 14 -4.74 -4.88 4.99
C LEU A 14 -5.30 -4.42 6.35
N PHE A 15 -5.97 -3.27 6.42
CA PHE A 15 -6.49 -2.75 7.68
C PHE A 15 -7.64 -3.58 8.28
N ASN A 16 -8.48 -4.22 7.44
CA ASN A 16 -9.60 -5.02 7.94
C ASN A 16 -9.24 -6.46 8.36
N LYS A 17 -8.25 -7.08 7.71
CA LYS A 17 -7.90 -8.51 7.94
C LYS A 17 -6.68 -8.71 8.83
N THR A 18 -5.84 -7.70 8.98
CA THR A 18 -4.71 -7.78 9.90
C THR A 18 -5.11 -7.24 11.27
N ASN A 19 -4.53 -7.79 12.32
CA ASN A 19 -4.78 -7.36 13.69
C ASN A 19 -4.00 -6.07 14.03
N ILE A 20 -4.06 -5.10 13.12
CA ILE A 20 -3.41 -3.80 13.23
C ILE A 20 -4.30 -2.89 14.08
N ASP A 21 -3.73 -2.43 15.20
CA ASP A 21 -4.36 -1.42 16.05
C ASP A 21 -4.12 -0.03 15.44
N ILE A 22 -5.12 0.46 14.70
CA ILE A 22 -5.07 1.76 14.00
C ILE A 22 -4.70 2.90 14.96
N SER A 23 -5.15 2.85 16.21
CA SER A 23 -4.88 3.89 17.22
C SER A 23 -3.40 4.04 17.59
N LYS A 24 -2.56 3.06 17.25
CA LYS A 24 -1.12 3.06 17.51
C LYS A 24 -0.26 3.45 16.30
N ILE A 25 -0.88 3.73 15.16
CA ILE A 25 -0.16 4.11 13.95
C ILE A 25 0.14 5.61 14.00
N ASN A 26 1.41 5.94 14.25
CA ASN A 26 1.88 7.33 14.21
C ASN A 26 2.58 7.69 12.90
N THR A 27 3.08 6.70 12.17
CA THR A 27 3.89 6.89 10.96
C THR A 27 3.63 5.76 9.97
N VAL A 28 3.49 6.10 8.69
CA VAL A 28 3.37 5.13 7.59
C VAL A 28 4.40 5.46 6.52
N GLY A 29 5.18 4.44 6.12
CA GLY A 29 6.07 4.52 4.96
C GLY A 29 5.41 3.87 3.74
N ILE A 30 5.36 4.59 2.62
CA ILE A 30 4.90 4.06 1.34
C ILE A 30 6.07 4.08 0.37
N LEU A 31 6.54 2.89 0.00
CA LEU A 31 7.54 2.72 -1.05
C LEU A 31 6.85 2.53 -2.39
N VAL A 32 7.19 3.38 -3.36
CA VAL A 32 6.66 3.36 -4.73
C VAL A 32 7.82 3.04 -5.66
N GLY A 33 7.62 2.07 -6.56
CA GLY A 33 8.64 1.64 -7.51
C GLY A 33 8.83 2.64 -8.65
N PRO A 34 9.97 2.58 -9.36
CA PRO A 34 10.19 3.36 -10.58
C PRO A 34 9.21 2.93 -11.69
N GLU A 35 9.26 3.59 -12.85
CA GLU A 35 8.39 3.30 -13.99
C GLU A 35 8.47 1.84 -14.48
N GLY A 36 9.62 1.19 -14.26
CA GLY A 36 9.83 -0.23 -14.55
C GLY A 36 9.26 -1.21 -13.52
N GLY A 37 8.66 -0.71 -12.44
CA GLY A 37 8.14 -1.55 -11.35
C GLY A 37 9.23 -2.07 -10.42
N PHE A 38 8.90 -3.12 -9.68
CA PHE A 38 9.84 -3.85 -8.82
C PHE A 38 10.09 -5.24 -9.38
N GLU A 39 11.33 -5.70 -9.26
CA GLU A 39 11.63 -7.10 -9.52
C GLU A 39 11.06 -8.00 -8.41
N SER A 40 10.74 -9.24 -8.76
CA SER A 40 10.14 -10.20 -7.81
C SER A 40 11.02 -10.42 -6.58
N ASP A 41 12.35 -10.41 -6.75
CA ASP A 41 13.31 -10.55 -5.66
C ASP A 41 13.34 -9.33 -4.72
N GLU A 42 13.11 -8.12 -5.24
CA GLU A 42 13.00 -6.91 -4.41
C GLU A 42 11.73 -6.96 -3.57
N ILE A 43 10.61 -7.38 -4.16
CA ILE A 43 9.35 -7.58 -3.46
C ILE A 43 9.49 -8.63 -2.35
N ASN A 44 10.19 -9.73 -2.62
CA ASN A 44 10.44 -10.77 -1.62
C ASN A 44 11.27 -10.23 -0.45
N LYS A 45 12.36 -9.50 -0.72
CA LYS A 45 13.16 -8.84 0.32
C LYS A 45 12.33 -7.84 1.13
N LEU A 46 11.45 -7.07 0.49
CA LEU A 46 10.57 -6.13 1.18
C LEU A 46 9.60 -6.86 2.11
N LYS A 47 9.00 -7.97 1.68
CA LYS A 47 8.16 -8.83 2.53
C LYS A 47 8.91 -9.37 3.73
N GLU A 48 10.13 -9.87 3.52
CA GLU A 48 11.00 -10.39 4.59
C GLU A 48 11.35 -9.31 5.63
N ASN A 49 11.44 -8.05 5.20
CA ASN A 49 11.63 -6.89 6.07
C ASN A 49 10.33 -6.34 6.66
N GLY A 50 9.22 -7.07 6.56
CA GLY A 50 7.92 -6.73 7.16
C GLY A 50 7.06 -5.75 6.35
N ALA A 51 7.42 -5.46 5.10
CA ALA A 51 6.61 -4.59 4.25
C ALA A 51 5.35 -5.31 3.76
N TYR A 52 4.20 -4.63 3.86
CA TYR A 52 2.97 -5.10 3.25
C TYR A 52 2.94 -4.83 1.75
N ILE A 53 2.77 -5.87 0.95
CA ILE A 53 2.61 -5.78 -0.50
C ILE A 53 1.13 -5.74 -0.82
N VAL A 54 0.68 -4.70 -1.51
CA VAL A 54 -0.74 -4.43 -1.74
C VAL A 54 -1.01 -4.12 -3.20
N THR A 55 -2.21 -4.45 -3.65
CA THR A 55 -2.76 -3.96 -4.92
C THR A 55 -3.49 -2.62 -4.73
N LEU A 56 -3.46 -1.77 -5.76
CA LEU A 56 -4.28 -0.55 -5.84
C LEU A 56 -5.53 -0.75 -6.73
N GLY A 57 -5.81 -1.98 -7.13
CA GLY A 57 -6.96 -2.35 -7.97
C GLY A 57 -6.54 -2.95 -9.31
N SER A 58 -7.49 -3.12 -10.21
CA SER A 58 -7.29 -3.83 -11.49
C SER A 58 -6.52 -3.05 -12.56
N ARG A 59 -6.27 -1.75 -12.33
CA ARG A 59 -5.57 -0.89 -13.28
C ARG A 59 -4.14 -0.69 -12.80
N ILE A 60 -3.18 -0.93 -13.70
CA ILE A 60 -1.80 -0.54 -13.47
C ILE A 60 -1.74 0.99 -13.49
N LEU A 61 -1.35 1.58 -12.37
CA LEU A 61 -1.18 3.02 -12.24
C LEU A 61 0.24 3.40 -12.63
N ARG A 62 0.42 4.59 -13.21
CA ARG A 62 1.75 5.18 -13.37
C ARG A 62 2.38 5.45 -12.01
N THR A 63 3.71 5.40 -11.95
CA THR A 63 4.51 5.66 -10.74
C THR A 63 4.08 6.93 -10.01
N GLU A 64 3.94 8.04 -10.74
CA GLU A 64 3.48 9.33 -10.21
C GLU A 64 2.10 9.26 -9.51
N THR A 65 1.18 8.45 -10.04
CA THR A 65 -0.20 8.33 -9.54
C THR A 65 -0.29 7.32 -8.40
N ALA A 66 0.48 6.24 -8.45
CA ALA A 66 0.46 5.17 -7.45
C ALA A 66 0.74 5.70 -6.04
N GLY A 67 1.68 6.64 -5.90
CA GLY A 67 1.99 7.29 -4.63
C GLY A 67 0.80 8.05 -4.04
N PHE A 68 0.20 8.96 -4.82
CA PHE A 68 -0.94 9.75 -4.34
C PHE A 68 -2.16 8.88 -4.00
N VAL A 69 -2.44 7.86 -4.81
CA VAL A 69 -3.57 6.95 -4.56
C VAL A 69 -3.33 6.13 -3.30
N ALA A 70 -2.13 5.56 -3.12
CA ALA A 70 -1.80 4.79 -1.92
C ALA A 70 -1.89 5.66 -0.66
N THR A 71 -1.32 6.86 -0.66
CA THR A 71 -1.39 7.80 0.47
C THR A 71 -2.82 8.19 0.80
N SER A 72 -3.65 8.47 -0.22
CA SER A 72 -5.05 8.85 -0.02
C SER A 72 -5.86 7.69 0.58
N LEU A 73 -5.64 6.46 0.10
CA LEU A 73 -6.33 5.27 0.64
C LEU A 73 -5.90 4.96 2.07
N VAL A 74 -4.61 5.08 2.40
CA VAL A 74 -4.13 4.92 3.79
C VAL A 74 -4.80 5.94 4.69
N GLN A 75 -4.73 7.23 4.35
CA GLN A 75 -5.35 8.28 5.18
C GLN A 75 -6.86 8.11 5.31
N TYR A 76 -7.54 7.63 4.26
CA TYR A 76 -8.97 7.30 4.33
C TYR A 76 -9.26 6.18 5.33
N GLU A 77 -8.49 5.09 5.31
CA GLU A 77 -8.67 3.96 6.25
C GLU A 77 -8.24 4.32 7.69
N LEU A 78 -7.31 5.27 7.86
CA LEU A 78 -6.92 5.80 9.17
C LEU A 78 -7.93 6.82 9.72
N GLY A 79 -8.86 7.32 8.89
CA GLY A 79 -9.84 8.33 9.27
C GLY A 79 -9.34 9.78 9.19
N ASP A 80 -8.17 10.01 8.59
CA ASP A 80 -7.58 11.34 8.41
C ASP A 80 -8.23 12.11 7.25
N LEU A 81 -8.85 11.40 6.30
CA LEU A 81 -9.57 11.95 5.15
C LEU A 81 -11.05 11.53 5.19
N GLY A 82 -11.96 12.45 4.91
CA GLY A 82 -13.39 12.17 4.82
C GLY A 82 -14.30 13.25 5.39
N GLY A 83 -13.76 14.12 6.25
CA GLY A 83 -14.54 15.13 6.98
C GLY A 83 -15.48 14.50 8.02
N ASN A 84 -15.85 15.28 9.03
CA ASN A 84 -16.84 14.86 10.04
C ASN A 84 -18.26 15.13 9.56
#